data_AF-A0A376DI36-F1
#
_entry.id   AF-A0A376DI36-F1
#
_cell.length_a   1.000
_cell.length_b   1.000
_cell.length_c   1.000
_cell.angle_alpha   90.00
_cell.angle_beta   90.00
_cell.angle_gamma   90.00
#
_symmetry.space_group_name_H-M   'P 1'
#
loop_
_entity.id
_entity.type
_entity.pdbx_description
1 polymer ?
#
loop_
_entity_poly.entity_id
_entity_poly.type
_entity_poly.pdbx_seq_one_letter_code
_entity_poly.pdbx_strand_id
1 'polypeptide(L)'
;MDLGANGWQTFRYVVLPNLSSALLAGGMLAFALSFDEIIVTTFTAGHERTLPLWLLNQLGRPRDVPVTNVVALLVMLVTTLPILGAWWLTREGDNGQ
;
A
#
# COMPACT_ATOMS: atom_id res chain seq x y z
N MET A 1 -29.92 -8.87 24.71
CA MET A 1 -29.60 -7.65 23.91
C MET A 1 -29.31 -6.48 24.88
N ASP A 2 -28.52 -6.71 25.93
CA ASP A 2 -28.93 -6.27 27.28
C ASP A 2 -28.18 -5.07 27.88
N LEU A 3 -27.53 -4.23 27.07
CA LEU A 3 -26.89 -2.99 27.57
C LEU A 3 -27.55 -1.70 27.04
N GLY A 4 -28.69 -1.80 26.34
CA GLY A 4 -29.42 -0.65 25.81
C GLY A 4 -28.71 0.11 24.67
N ALA A 5 -27.59 -0.42 24.18
CA ALA A 5 -26.84 0.19 23.08
C ALA A 5 -27.60 0.03 21.75
N ASN A 6 -27.75 1.14 21.03
CA ASN A 6 -28.31 1.11 19.68
C ASN A 6 -27.31 0.47 18.68
N GLY A 7 -27.79 0.04 17.51
CA GLY A 7 -26.96 -0.67 16.53
C GLY A 7 -25.71 0.10 16.08
N TRP A 8 -25.79 1.43 15.99
CA TRP A 8 -24.65 2.27 15.66
C TRP A 8 -23.61 2.34 16.77
N GLN A 9 -24.04 2.43 18.03
CA GLN A 9 -23.16 2.36 19.20
C GLN A 9 -22.44 1.01 19.25
N THR A 10 -23.15 -0.11 19.05
CA THR A 10 -22.54 -1.44 19.02
C THR A 10 -21.52 -1.57 17.90
N PHE A 11 -21.83 -1.05 16.69
CA PHE A 11 -20.86 -1.05 15.60
C PHE A 11 -19.61 -0.24 15.95
N ARG A 12 -19.76 1.01 16.38
CA ARG A 12 -18.62 1.94 16.59
C ARG A 12 -17.75 1.58 17.80
N TYR A 13 -18.33 1.03 18.86
CA TYR A 13 -17.63 0.78 20.12
C TYR A 13 -17.24 -0.69 20.34
N VAL A 14 -17.88 -1.63 19.64
CA VAL A 14 -17.59 -3.08 19.80
C VAL A 14 -17.06 -3.67 18.50
N VAL A 15 -17.83 -3.59 17.41
CA VAL A 15 -17.46 -4.27 16.15
C VAL A 15 -16.24 -3.63 15.48
N LEU A 16 -16.26 -2.31 15.30
CA LEU A 16 -15.21 -1.57 14.61
C LEU A 16 -13.85 -1.68 15.34
N PRO A 17 -13.75 -1.51 16.67
CA PRO A 17 -12.48 -1.70 17.37
C PRO A 17 -12.02 -3.16 17.31
N ASN A 18 -12.93 -4.11 17.42
CA ASN A 18 -12.59 -5.54 17.37
C ASN A 18 -12.07 -5.97 15.99
N LEU A 19 -12.55 -5.35 14.91
CA LEU A 19 -12.07 -5.61 13.53
C LEU A 19 -10.96 -4.65 13.09
N SER A 20 -10.57 -3.67 13.91
CA SER A 20 -9.69 -2.58 13.49
C SER A 20 -8.32 -3.05 13.00
N SER A 21 -7.72 -4.03 13.68
CA SER A 21 -6.43 -4.62 13.28
C SER A 21 -6.52 -5.38 11.97
N ALA A 22 -7.59 -6.16 11.78
CA ALA A 22 -7.85 -6.89 10.53
C ALA A 22 -8.14 -5.95 9.35
N LEU A 23 -8.91 -4.88 9.59
CA LEU A 23 -9.16 -3.84 8.59
C LEU A 23 -7.89 -3.09 8.21
N LEU A 24 -7.02 -2.81 9.18
CA LEU A 24 -5.73 -2.17 8.91
C LEU A 24 -4.84 -3.09 8.05
N ALA A 25 -4.69 -4.36 8.42
CA ALA A 25 -3.91 -5.33 7.65
C ALA A 25 -4.47 -5.52 6.22
N GLY A 26 -5.79 -5.72 6.09
CA GLY A 26 -6.45 -5.84 4.79
C GLY A 26 -6.37 -4.56 3.95
N GLY A 27 -6.48 -3.40 4.59
CA GLY A 27 -6.34 -2.09 3.95
C GLY A 27 -4.92 -1.84 3.42
N MET A 28 -3.89 -2.20 4.18
CA MET A 28 -2.49 -2.13 3.72
C MET A 28 -2.25 -3.06 2.52
N LEU A 29 -2.81 -4.27 2.54
CA LEU A 29 -2.71 -5.22 1.43
C LEU A 29 -3.43 -4.69 0.17
N ALA A 30 -4.65 -4.19 0.32
CA ALA A 30 -5.41 -3.61 -0.79
C ALA A 30 -4.71 -2.38 -1.39
N PHE A 31 -4.12 -1.52 -0.54
CA PHE A 31 -3.31 -0.40 -0.99
C PHE A 31 -2.07 -0.87 -1.76
N ALA A 32 -1.34 -1.86 -1.26
CA ALA A 32 -0.19 -2.40 -1.97
C ALA A 32 -0.56 -2.98 -3.34
N LEU A 33 -1.65 -3.76 -3.41
CA LEU A 33 -2.15 -4.32 -4.67
C LEU A 33 -2.61 -3.23 -5.66
N SER A 34 -3.13 -2.09 -5.19
CA SER A 34 -3.59 -1.01 -6.08
C SER A 34 -2.48 -0.43 -6.98
N PHE A 35 -1.21 -0.47 -6.55
CA PHE A 35 -0.07 -0.05 -7.36
C PHE A 35 0.39 -1.11 -8.37
N ASP A 36 -0.01 -2.38 -8.16
CA ASP A 36 0.38 -3.52 -8.99
C ASP A 36 -0.56 -3.76 -10.18
N GLU A 37 -1.77 -3.17 -10.18
CA GLU A 37 -2.75 -3.32 -11.25
C GLU A 37 -2.47 -2.44 -12.48
N ILE A 38 -1.28 -2.53 -13.05
CA ILE A 38 -0.89 -1.76 -14.25
C ILE A 38 -1.79 -2.10 -15.45
N ILE A 39 -2.15 -3.38 -15.63
CA ILE A 39 -2.96 -3.86 -16.75
C ILE A 39 -4.35 -3.22 -16.70
N VAL A 40 -5.05 -3.33 -15.57
CA VAL A 40 -6.39 -2.76 -15.38
C VAL A 40 -6.33 -1.24 -15.54
N THR A 41 -5.35 -0.60 -14.89
CA THR A 41 -5.18 0.86 -14.96
C THR A 41 -4.94 1.34 -16.38
N THR A 42 -4.24 0.58 -17.23
CA THR A 42 -4.05 0.94 -18.65
C THR A 42 -5.37 1.07 -19.41
N PHE A 43 -6.35 0.22 -19.09
CA PHE A 43 -7.66 0.24 -19.75
C PHE A 43 -8.64 1.24 -19.11
N THR A 44 -8.44 1.62 -17.84
CA THR A 44 -9.37 2.48 -17.09
C THR A 44 -8.91 3.94 -16.98
N ALA A 45 -7.60 4.24 -16.96
CA ALA A 45 -7.07 5.58 -16.69
C ALA A 45 -7.27 6.59 -17.85
N GLY A 46 -7.51 6.12 -19.08
CA GLY A 46 -7.75 6.98 -20.24
C GLY A 46 -6.54 7.86 -20.57
N HIS A 47 -6.69 9.19 -20.39
CA HIS A 47 -5.63 10.17 -20.69
C HIS A 47 -4.70 10.45 -19.50
N GLU A 48 -5.10 10.08 -18.29
CA GLU A 48 -4.30 10.31 -17.09
C GLU A 48 -3.18 9.28 -16.97
N ARG A 49 -1.98 9.73 -16.60
CA ARG A 49 -0.81 8.86 -16.44
C ARG A 49 -0.47 8.71 -14.97
N THR A 50 -0.75 7.54 -14.43
CA THR A 50 -0.28 7.16 -13.10
C THR A 50 1.23 6.90 -13.12
N LEU A 51 1.86 6.96 -11.95
CA LEU A 51 3.31 6.74 -11.77
C LEU A 51 3.78 5.42 -12.42
N PRO A 52 3.11 4.27 -12.20
CA PRO A 52 3.48 3.00 -12.83
C PRO A 52 3.35 3.00 -14.35
N LEU A 53 2.25 3.58 -14.89
CA LEU A 53 2.06 3.70 -16.34
C LEU A 53 3.09 4.62 -16.98
N TRP A 54 3.46 5.71 -16.31
CA TRP A 54 4.51 6.59 -16.79
C TRP A 54 5.86 5.86 -16.85
N LEU A 55 6.21 5.10 -15.81
CA LEU A 55 7.46 4.34 -15.75
C LEU A 55 7.51 3.28 -16.87
N LEU A 56 6.40 2.57 -17.10
CA LEU A 56 6.26 1.60 -18.19
C LEU A 56 6.48 2.25 -19.57
N ASN A 57 5.86 3.41 -19.81
CA ASN A 57 5.99 4.14 -21.08
C ASN A 57 7.41 4.64 -21.34
N GLN A 58 8.18 4.92 -20.29
CA GLN A 58 9.56 5.40 -20.38
C GLN A 58 10.55 4.31 -20.79
N LEU A 59 10.24 3.02 -20.58
CA LEU A 59 11.15 1.91 -20.90
C LEU A 59 11.55 1.87 -22.39
N GLY A 60 10.67 2.34 -23.28
CA GLY A 60 10.93 2.43 -24.72
C GLY A 60 11.61 3.73 -25.19
N ARG A 61 12.02 4.63 -24.28
CA ARG A 61 12.55 5.97 -24.61
C ARG A 61 14.01 6.13 -24.15
N PRO A 62 15.00 5.85 -25.01
CA PRO A 62 16.42 5.85 -24.64
C PRO A 62 16.94 7.20 -24.13
N ARG A 63 16.32 8.31 -24.55
CA ARG A 63 16.76 9.66 -24.19
C ARG A 63 16.38 10.07 -22.76
N ASP A 64 15.36 9.42 -22.18
CA ASP A 64 14.78 9.78 -20.88
C ASP A 64 15.21 8.80 -19.75
N VAL A 65 16.15 7.90 -20.05
CA VAL A 65 16.68 6.88 -19.12
C VAL A 65 17.23 7.49 -17.82
N PRO A 66 17.98 8.62 -17.82
CA PRO A 66 18.50 9.19 -16.57
C PRO A 66 17.38 9.60 -15.61
N VAL A 67 16.33 10.26 -16.11
CA VAL A 67 15.18 10.70 -15.30
C VAL A 67 14.41 9.51 -14.78
N THR A 68 14.17 8.52 -15.64
CA THR A 68 13.46 7.29 -15.30
C THR A 68 14.18 6.52 -14.19
N ASN A 69 15.51 6.44 -14.24
CA ASN A 69 16.30 5.74 -13.23
C ASN A 69 16.25 6.44 -11.86
N VAL A 70 16.29 7.79 -11.83
CA VAL A 70 16.15 8.54 -10.56
C VAL A 70 14.77 8.32 -9.95
N VAL A 71 13.70 8.39 -10.74
CA VAL A 71 12.34 8.15 -10.25
C VAL A 71 12.19 6.70 -9.76
N ALA A 72 12.69 5.72 -10.50
CA ALA A 72 12.67 4.32 -10.10
C ALA A 72 13.41 4.09 -8.77
N LEU A 73 14.59 4.71 -8.60
CA LEU A 73 15.35 4.66 -7.35
C LEU A 73 14.58 5.26 -6.18
N LEU A 74 13.93 6.43 -6.37
CA LEU A 74 13.12 7.05 -5.33
C LEU A 74 11.94 6.17 -4.92
N VAL A 75 11.23 5.58 -5.89
CA VAL A 75 10.14 4.63 -5.62
C VAL A 75 10.66 3.42 -4.84
N MET A 76 11.79 2.84 -5.26
CA MET A 76 12.43 1.74 -4.54
C MET A 76 12.79 2.11 -3.10
N LEU A 77 13.35 3.30 -2.86
CA LEU A 77 13.71 3.73 -1.51
C LEU A 77 12.47 3.92 -0.63
N VAL A 78 11.42 4.55 -1.16
CA VAL A 78 10.17 4.80 -0.42
C VAL A 78 9.46 3.50 -0.05
N THR A 79 9.52 2.46 -0.90
CA THR A 79 8.91 1.16 -0.59
C THR A 79 9.81 0.29 0.28
N THR A 80 11.11 0.29 0.02
CA THR A 80 12.06 -0.63 0.67
C THR A 80 12.46 -0.18 2.07
N LEU A 81 12.68 1.12 2.30
CA LEU A 81 13.12 1.61 3.62
C LEU A 81 12.10 1.32 4.75
N PRO A 82 10.79 1.53 4.57
CA PRO A 82 9.80 1.17 5.59
C PRO A 82 9.73 -0.33 5.83
N ILE A 83 9.84 -1.15 4.78
CA ILE A 83 9.85 -2.61 4.89
C ILE A 83 11.08 -3.07 5.68
N LEU A 84 12.27 -2.54 5.36
CA LEU A 84 13.49 -2.85 6.10
C LEU A 84 13.43 -2.36 7.56
N GLY A 85 12.86 -1.18 7.80
CA GLY A 85 12.66 -0.65 9.14
C GLY A 85 11.69 -1.51 9.97
N ALA A 86 10.57 -1.93 9.36
CA ALA A 86 9.63 -2.85 9.99
C ALA A 86 10.26 -4.22 10.26
N TRP A 87 11.01 -4.75 9.29
CA TRP A 87 11.73 -6.01 9.45
C TRP A 87 12.76 -5.93 10.58
N TRP A 88 13.53 -4.84 10.66
CA TRP A 88 14.50 -4.64 11.73
C TRP A 88 13.80 -4.58 13.10
N LEU A 89 12.76 -3.75 13.24
CA LEU A 89 12.02 -3.62 14.49
C LEU A 89 11.35 -4.93 14.94
N THR A 90 10.90 -5.76 13.99
CA THR A 90 10.26 -7.05 14.29
C THR A 90 11.28 -8.13 14.65
N ARG A 91 12.52 -8.02 14.16
CA ARG A 91 13.59 -9.00 14.41
C ARG A 91 14.10 -8.99 15.85
N GLU A 92 14.02 -7.88 16.57
CA GLU A 92 14.32 -7.82 18.01
C GLU A 92 13.34 -8.63 18.89
N GLY A 93 12.15 -8.97 18.38
CA GLY A 93 11.15 -9.77 19.10
C GLY A 93 11.35 -11.29 19.04
N ASP A 94 12.23 -11.79 18.17
CA ASP A 94 12.40 -13.23 17.88
C ASP A 94 13.62 -13.85 18.60
N ASN A 95 14.46 -13.05 19.27
CA ASN A 95 15.63 -13.54 20.02
C ASN A 95 15.37 -13.72 21.54
N GLY A 96 14.10 -13.74 21.95
CA GLY A 96 13.72 -13.50 23.34
C GLY A 96 12.74 -14.46 24.01
N GLN A 97 12.41 -15.62 23.42
CA GLN A 97 11.76 -16.74 24.11
C GLN A 97 12.21 -18.09 23.55
#